data_AF-A0A8T4B1X5-F1
#
_entry.id   AF-A0A8T4B1X5-F1
#
_cell.length_a   1.000
_cell.length_b   1.000
_cell.length_c   1.000
_cell.angle_alpha   90.00
_cell.angle_beta   90.00
_cell.angle_gamma   90.00
#
_symmetry.space_group_name_H-M   'P 1'
#
loop_
_entity.id
_entity.type
_entity.pdbx_description
1 polymer ?
#
loop_
_entity_poly.entity_id
_entity_poly.type
_entity_poly.pdbx_seq_one_letter_code
_entity_poly.pdbx_strand_id
1 'polypeptide(L)'
;MKKALAQNPNLLRTLMGLSVTLILLLSYAVYGATVSPSYYLYTTDTEETDHTINDPTRIYQESSNTTTWAWDIPANSSNLTWVYLTASELSDDSKVRLINAAGLYSHRLLGVESDQAFSCAKQCQKNTTHQVDSNGDDVQINALTSYDPARRNNGTVYGENIDVATTKARELIEYNHVPSTIRVEIIEVGDRLTSPDISLVTVNEEFDTIAVFSVDAGTEFLWALAAVIGCFSMVLIPSFTVYFAAKAKEKKDQVKLENSEKHIVDSLENKE
;
A
#
# COMPACT_ATOMS: atom_id res chain seq x y z
N MET A 1 -33.21 -42.81 5.02
CA MET A 1 -32.56 -42.07 3.91
C MET A 1 -31.46 -42.88 3.18
N LYS A 2 -31.65 -44.20 2.98
CA LYS A 2 -30.67 -45.09 2.30
C LYS A 2 -30.56 -44.86 0.77
N LYS A 3 -31.39 -44.00 0.18
CA LYS A 3 -31.62 -43.97 -1.27
C LYS A 3 -31.10 -42.74 -2.02
N ALA A 4 -30.70 -41.66 -1.33
CA ALA A 4 -30.30 -40.42 -2.01
C ALA A 4 -28.81 -40.39 -2.45
N LEU A 5 -27.91 -41.10 -1.75
CA LEU A 5 -26.46 -41.07 -2.03
C LEU A 5 -25.94 -42.31 -2.78
N ALA A 6 -26.69 -43.42 -2.80
CA ALA A 6 -26.28 -44.66 -3.46
C ALA A 6 -26.64 -44.73 -4.96
N GLN A 7 -27.32 -43.72 -5.52
CA GLN A 7 -27.97 -43.82 -6.83
C GLN A 7 -27.32 -43.06 -7.99
N ASN A 8 -26.14 -42.44 -7.84
CA ASN A 8 -25.55 -41.77 -9.01
C ASN A 8 -24.01 -41.78 -9.03
N PRO A 9 -23.37 -42.88 -9.48
CA PRO A 9 -21.93 -42.89 -9.78
C PRO A 9 -21.53 -41.83 -10.84
N ASN A 10 -22.50 -41.32 -11.60
CA ASN A 10 -22.31 -40.15 -12.47
C ASN A 10 -22.07 -38.85 -11.70
N LEU A 11 -22.57 -38.68 -10.48
CA LEU A 11 -22.45 -37.42 -9.73
C LEU A 11 -21.00 -37.17 -9.26
N LEU A 12 -20.31 -38.22 -8.81
CA LEU A 12 -18.91 -38.10 -8.38
C LEU A 12 -17.97 -37.90 -9.58
N ARG A 13 -18.30 -38.54 -10.71
CA ARG A 13 -17.60 -38.38 -11.99
C ARG A 13 -17.81 -36.99 -12.60
N THR A 14 -19.02 -36.44 -12.54
CA THR A 14 -19.31 -35.09 -13.00
C THR A 14 -18.68 -34.04 -12.09
N LEU A 15 -18.67 -34.24 -10.77
CA LEU A 15 -18.04 -33.31 -9.82
C LEU A 15 -16.51 -33.28 -9.99
N MET A 16 -15.86 -34.44 -10.17
CA MET A 16 -14.44 -34.49 -10.55
C MET A 16 -14.18 -33.86 -11.92
N GLY A 17 -15.00 -34.17 -12.93
CA GLY A 17 -14.87 -33.62 -14.28
C GLY A 17 -14.98 -32.09 -14.30
N LEU A 18 -15.99 -31.52 -13.62
CA LEU A 18 -16.18 -30.08 -13.49
C LEU A 18 -15.04 -29.40 -12.73
N SER A 19 -14.49 -30.06 -11.71
CA SER A 19 -13.36 -29.53 -10.94
C SER A 19 -12.10 -29.45 -11.80
N VAL A 20 -11.80 -30.48 -12.60
CA VAL A 20 -10.64 -30.49 -13.49
C VAL A 20 -10.78 -29.46 -14.61
N THR A 21 -11.97 -29.32 -15.21
CA THR A 21 -12.18 -28.30 -16.25
C THR A 21 -12.10 -26.88 -15.68
N LEU A 22 -12.57 -26.67 -14.45
CA LEU A 22 -12.40 -25.38 -13.76
C LEU A 22 -10.92 -25.06 -13.51
N ILE A 23 -10.13 -26.04 -13.06
CA ILE A 23 -8.68 -25.87 -12.84
C ILE A 23 -7.98 -25.51 -14.15
N LEU A 24 -8.29 -26.18 -15.26
CA LEU A 24 -7.68 -25.89 -16.56
C LEU A 24 -8.08 -24.51 -17.10
N LEU A 25 -9.35 -24.11 -16.95
CA LEU A 25 -9.81 -22.78 -17.34
C LEU A 25 -9.15 -21.68 -16.50
N LEU A 26 -9.05 -21.86 -15.18
CA LEU A 26 -8.37 -20.92 -14.30
C LEU A 26 -6.88 -20.83 -14.63
N SER A 27 -6.22 -21.96 -14.86
CA SER A 27 -4.80 -22.00 -15.26
C SER A 27 -4.57 -21.26 -16.57
N TYR A 28 -5.46 -21.43 -17.57
CA TYR A 28 -5.39 -20.71 -18.84
C TYR A 28 -5.66 -19.20 -18.67
N ALA A 29 -6.60 -18.82 -17.80
CA ALA A 29 -6.87 -17.41 -17.51
C ALA A 29 -5.67 -16.72 -16.83
N VAL A 30 -5.03 -17.39 -15.87
CA VAL A 30 -3.80 -16.91 -15.21
C VAL A 30 -2.63 -16.84 -16.21
N TYR A 31 -2.47 -17.84 -17.08
CA TYR A 31 -1.47 -17.80 -18.14
C TYR A 31 -1.71 -16.64 -19.13
N GLY A 32 -2.96 -16.41 -19.55
CA GLY A 32 -3.32 -15.29 -20.41
C GLY A 32 -2.99 -13.93 -19.79
N ALA A 33 -3.24 -13.77 -18.48
CA ALA A 33 -2.91 -12.54 -17.76
C ALA A 33 -1.40 -12.31 -17.59
N THR A 34 -0.58 -13.36 -17.63
CA THR A 34 0.88 -13.28 -17.42
C THR A 34 1.69 -13.15 -18.72
N VAL A 35 1.14 -13.53 -19.88
CA VAL A 35 1.86 -13.50 -21.17
C VAL A 35 1.76 -12.16 -21.91
N SER A 36 0.69 -11.39 -21.69
CA SER A 36 0.57 -10.03 -22.22
C SER A 36 0.31 -9.01 -21.10
N PRO A 37 1.26 -8.84 -20.17
CA PRO A 37 1.12 -7.83 -19.14
C PRO A 37 1.26 -6.46 -19.79
N SER A 38 0.15 -5.75 -19.88
CA SER A 38 0.15 -4.36 -20.34
C SER A 38 0.52 -3.37 -19.24
N TYR A 39 0.80 -3.86 -18.02
CA TYR A 39 1.16 -3.04 -16.87
C TYR A 39 2.65 -3.22 -16.54
N TYR A 40 3.29 -2.10 -16.25
CA TYR A 40 4.70 -2.02 -15.90
C TYR A 40 4.82 -1.27 -14.57
N LEU A 41 5.71 -1.70 -13.69
CA LEU A 41 6.07 -0.94 -12.49
C LEU A 41 7.34 -0.16 -12.77
N TYR A 42 7.29 1.14 -12.51
CA TYR A 42 8.49 1.96 -12.49
C TYR A 42 8.93 2.18 -11.05
N THR A 43 10.24 2.37 -10.90
CA THR A 43 10.89 2.76 -9.66
C THR A 43 11.45 4.16 -9.80
N THR A 44 11.45 4.90 -8.69
CA THR A 44 12.08 6.20 -8.59
C THR A 44 13.30 6.12 -7.68
N ASP A 45 14.36 6.86 -8.04
CA ASP A 45 15.49 7.11 -7.16
C ASP A 45 15.26 8.45 -6.45
N THR A 46 15.64 8.51 -5.18
CA THR A 46 15.34 9.63 -4.28
C THR A 46 16.63 10.29 -3.85
N GLU A 47 16.83 11.54 -4.25
CA GLU A 47 17.94 12.38 -3.79
C GLU A 47 17.44 13.37 -2.73
N GLU A 48 17.89 13.18 -1.50
CA GLU A 48 17.64 14.12 -0.40
C GLU A 48 18.82 15.10 -0.29
N THR A 49 18.51 16.40 -0.31
CA THR A 49 19.49 17.47 -0.12
C THR A 49 19.17 18.22 1.17
N ASP A 50 20.07 18.11 2.16
CA ASP A 50 20.07 18.96 3.34
C ASP A 50 20.82 20.27 3.02
N HIS A 51 20.14 21.39 3.11
CA HIS A 51 20.69 22.69 2.72
C HIS A 51 21.54 23.29 3.82
N THR A 52 22.77 23.69 3.48
CA THR A 52 23.59 24.48 4.39
C THR A 52 23.00 25.87 4.55
N ILE A 53 22.54 26.19 5.75
CA ILE A 53 21.88 27.46 6.06
C ILE A 53 22.93 28.53 6.39
N ASN A 54 22.90 29.63 5.66
CA ASN A 54 23.73 30.81 5.92
C ASN A 54 23.04 31.76 6.92
N ASP A 55 23.78 32.76 7.40
CA ASP A 55 23.25 33.79 8.29
C ASP A 55 22.01 34.47 7.70
N PRO A 56 20.92 34.62 8.48
CA PRO A 56 19.72 35.28 8.01
C PRO A 56 19.92 36.77 7.74
N THR A 57 19.11 37.29 6.85
CA THR A 57 18.90 38.75 6.78
C THR A 57 17.95 39.17 7.89
N ARG A 58 18.45 40.03 8.79
CA ARG A 58 17.68 40.60 9.88
C ARG A 58 17.01 41.91 9.49
N ILE A 59 15.70 42.00 9.70
CA ILE A 59 14.91 43.22 9.45
C ILE A 59 14.10 43.53 10.70
N TYR A 60 14.47 44.60 11.41
CA TYR A 60 13.69 45.09 12.55
C TYR A 60 12.75 46.22 12.12
N GLN A 61 11.48 46.09 12.49
CA GLN A 61 10.43 47.04 12.17
C GLN A 61 9.95 47.73 13.45
N GLU A 62 10.36 48.99 13.66
CA GLU A 62 10.01 49.78 14.85
C GLU A 62 8.49 49.98 15.01
N SER A 63 7.76 50.15 13.91
CA SER A 63 6.32 50.43 13.93
C SER A 63 5.47 49.30 14.50
N SER A 64 5.89 48.04 14.28
CA SER A 64 5.22 46.84 14.77
C SER A 64 5.96 46.20 15.94
N ASN A 65 7.15 46.70 16.29
CA ASN A 65 8.06 46.10 17.27
C ASN A 65 8.30 44.62 16.98
N THR A 66 8.63 44.29 15.74
CA THR A 66 8.88 42.91 15.29
C THR A 66 10.21 42.79 14.56
N THR A 67 10.91 41.69 14.78
CA THR A 67 12.10 41.30 14.02
C THR A 67 11.73 40.19 13.05
N THR A 68 12.08 40.36 11.77
CA THR A 68 11.94 39.33 10.74
C THR A 68 13.33 38.82 10.36
N TRP A 69 13.50 37.51 10.46
CA TRP A 69 14.65 36.77 9.95
C TRP A 69 14.28 36.15 8.62
N ALA A 70 15.06 36.39 7.57
CA ALA A 70 14.78 35.88 6.23
C ALA A 70 15.97 35.11 5.67
N TRP A 71 15.69 33.92 5.12
CA TRP A 71 16.63 33.10 4.38
C TRP A 71 16.08 32.88 2.97
N ASP A 72 16.93 33.04 1.96
CA ASP A 72 16.61 32.71 0.57
C ASP A 72 17.51 31.54 0.15
N ILE A 73 16.91 30.36 -0.04
CA ILE A 73 17.60 29.10 -0.26
C ILE A 73 17.29 28.58 -1.67
N PRO A 74 18.30 28.46 -2.56
CA PRO A 74 18.09 27.89 -3.89
C PRO A 74 17.96 26.37 -3.81
N ALA A 75 16.82 25.81 -4.24
CA ALA A 75 16.66 24.37 -4.40
C ALA A 75 16.85 23.93 -5.86
N ASN A 76 17.18 22.65 -6.06
CA ASN A 76 17.18 22.04 -7.39
C ASN A 76 15.74 21.98 -7.93
N SER A 77 15.49 22.60 -9.09
CA SER A 77 14.16 22.64 -9.70
C SER A 77 13.76 21.32 -10.37
N SER A 78 14.74 20.49 -10.76
CA SER A 78 14.53 19.27 -11.53
C SER A 78 13.96 18.17 -10.65
N ASN A 79 12.72 17.78 -10.91
CA ASN A 79 11.96 16.76 -10.18
C ASN A 79 11.84 16.98 -8.67
N LEU A 80 11.82 18.25 -8.22
CA LEU A 80 11.56 18.56 -6.82
C LEU A 80 10.17 18.04 -6.43
N THR A 81 10.09 17.22 -5.40
CA THR A 81 8.84 16.63 -4.89
C THR A 81 8.49 17.17 -3.51
N TRP A 82 9.44 17.13 -2.57
CA TRP A 82 9.24 17.55 -1.18
C TRP A 82 10.12 18.71 -0.75
N VAL A 83 9.56 19.48 0.18
CA VAL A 83 10.25 20.51 0.95
C VAL A 83 9.88 20.32 2.41
N TYR A 84 10.88 20.10 3.24
CA TYR A 84 10.76 19.91 4.68
C TYR A 84 11.48 21.06 5.38
N LEU A 85 10.73 21.90 6.09
CA LEU A 85 11.28 22.97 6.92
C LEU A 85 11.08 22.60 8.38
N THR A 86 12.15 22.64 9.16
CA THR A 86 12.11 22.63 10.62
C THR A 86 12.70 23.95 11.13
N ALA A 87 12.04 24.58 12.09
CA ALA A 87 12.52 25.76 12.78
C ALA A 87 12.53 25.51 14.28
N SER A 88 13.62 25.88 14.94
CA SER A 88 13.85 25.68 16.37
C SER A 88 14.41 26.95 17.03
N GLU A 89 14.53 26.94 18.36
CA GLU A 89 14.94 28.11 19.16
C GLU A 89 14.06 29.35 18.92
N LEU A 90 12.77 29.11 18.69
CA LEU A 90 11.79 30.15 18.39
C LEU A 90 11.35 30.92 19.65
N SER A 91 11.10 32.22 19.53
CA SER A 91 10.44 32.97 20.61
C SER A 91 8.96 32.62 20.74
N ASP A 92 8.38 32.91 21.91
CA ASP A 92 6.93 32.95 22.11
C ASP A 92 6.27 33.89 21.08
N ASP A 93 5.06 33.51 20.63
CA ASP A 93 4.25 34.21 19.62
C ASP A 93 4.97 34.46 18.28
N SER A 94 5.93 33.59 17.92
CA SER A 94 6.65 33.68 16.64
C SER A 94 5.84 33.09 15.49
N LYS A 95 6.11 33.58 14.27
CA LYS A 95 5.43 33.12 13.06
C LYS A 95 6.44 32.62 12.05
N VAL A 96 6.36 31.35 11.71
CA VAL A 96 7.22 30.71 10.70
C VAL A 96 6.48 30.70 9.38
N ARG A 97 7.11 31.21 8.32
CA ARG A 97 6.58 31.23 6.96
C ARG A 97 7.50 30.52 6.00
N LEU A 98 6.93 29.60 5.23
CA LEU A 98 7.56 28.96 4.08
C LEU A 98 6.98 29.58 2.81
N ILE A 99 7.83 30.21 2.01
CA ILE A 99 7.44 30.99 0.83
C ILE A 99 8.11 30.43 -0.40
N ASN A 100 7.33 30.18 -1.45
CA ASN A 100 7.82 29.86 -2.77
C ASN A 100 6.86 30.43 -3.82
N ALA A 101 7.41 31.14 -4.82
CA ALA A 101 6.59 31.85 -5.79
C ALA A 101 5.88 30.94 -6.81
N ALA A 102 6.37 29.71 -7.05
CA ALA A 102 5.67 28.72 -7.88
C ALA A 102 4.47 28.09 -7.15
N GLY A 103 4.43 28.23 -5.82
CA GLY A 103 3.40 27.72 -4.94
C GLY A 103 3.63 26.27 -4.55
N LEU A 104 3.41 25.97 -3.28
CA LEU A 104 3.55 24.64 -2.69
C LEU A 104 2.22 24.16 -2.14
N TYR A 105 2.01 22.86 -2.13
CA TYR A 105 0.91 22.18 -1.47
C TYR A 105 1.33 21.83 -0.04
N SER A 106 0.66 22.39 0.97
CA SER A 106 0.93 22.04 2.36
C SER A 106 -0.37 21.84 3.13
N HIS A 107 -0.27 21.10 4.23
CA HIS A 107 -1.30 20.92 5.24
C HIS A 107 -0.64 20.48 6.54
N ARG A 108 -1.23 20.82 7.69
CA ARG A 108 -0.69 20.46 9.02
C ARG A 108 -0.49 18.95 9.23
N LEU A 109 -1.31 18.12 8.58
CA LEU A 109 -1.26 16.65 8.68
C LEU A 109 -0.35 16.00 7.62
N LEU A 110 0.27 16.79 6.73
CA LEU A 110 1.11 16.24 5.68
C LEU A 110 2.40 15.67 6.30
N GLY A 111 2.68 14.38 6.06
CA GLY A 111 3.85 13.69 6.61
C GLY A 111 3.73 13.29 8.09
N VAL A 112 2.55 13.46 8.69
CA VAL A 112 2.29 13.04 10.08
C VAL A 112 1.58 11.69 10.09
N GLU A 113 2.12 10.72 10.82
CA GLU A 113 1.42 9.47 11.09
C GLU A 113 0.19 9.75 11.98
N SER A 114 -0.99 9.59 11.41
CA SER A 114 -2.27 9.86 12.07
C SER A 114 -3.31 8.85 11.63
N ASP A 115 -4.18 8.45 12.55
CA ASP A 115 -5.33 7.58 12.27
C ASP A 115 -6.42 8.27 11.43
N GLN A 116 -6.24 9.57 11.13
CA GLN A 116 -7.16 10.34 10.33
C GLN A 116 -6.94 10.07 8.83
N ALA A 117 -8.04 9.86 8.10
CA ALA A 117 -8.02 9.72 6.65
C ALA A 117 -7.62 11.06 5.99
N PHE A 118 -6.32 11.28 5.84
CA PHE A 118 -5.75 12.47 5.20
C PHE A 118 -5.39 12.18 3.73
N SER A 119 -5.78 13.08 2.83
CA SER A 119 -5.39 13.02 1.42
C SER A 119 -5.00 14.40 0.91
N CYS A 120 -3.73 14.56 0.55
CA CYS A 120 -3.21 15.83 0.06
C CYS A 120 -3.94 16.32 -1.20
N ALA A 121 -4.38 15.42 -2.08
CA ALA A 121 -5.15 15.76 -3.28
C ALA A 121 -6.47 16.49 -2.99
N LYS A 122 -7.03 16.35 -1.78
CA LYS A 122 -8.27 17.01 -1.38
C LYS A 122 -8.07 18.11 -0.34
N GLN A 123 -7.10 17.94 0.56
CA GLN A 123 -6.95 18.77 1.75
C GLN A 123 -5.73 19.69 1.72
N CYS A 124 -4.70 19.40 0.92
CA CYS A 124 -3.59 20.33 0.77
C CYS A 124 -4.03 21.55 -0.01
N GLN A 125 -3.56 22.71 0.45
CA GLN A 125 -3.80 23.97 -0.23
C GLN A 125 -2.55 24.37 -1.01
N LYS A 126 -2.73 24.73 -2.29
CA LYS A 126 -1.63 25.32 -3.07
C LYS A 126 -1.55 26.80 -2.79
N ASN A 127 -0.59 27.21 -1.97
CA ASN A 127 -0.33 28.61 -1.68
C ASN A 127 1.14 28.95 -1.93
N THR A 128 1.40 30.23 -2.20
CA THR A 128 2.77 30.76 -2.28
C THR A 128 3.40 30.92 -0.90
N THR A 129 2.58 30.98 0.14
CA THR A 129 3.01 31.20 1.53
C THR A 129 2.23 30.27 2.44
N HIS A 130 2.95 29.49 3.23
CA HIS A 130 2.43 28.66 4.30
C HIS A 130 2.93 29.21 5.62
N GLN A 131 2.03 29.44 6.58
CA GLN A 131 2.37 30.01 7.87
C GLN A 131 1.92 29.08 9.00
N VAL A 132 2.79 28.94 10.00
CA VAL A 132 2.49 28.29 11.27
C VAL A 132 2.94 29.22 12.40
N ASP A 133 2.06 29.40 13.39
CA ASP A 133 2.37 30.18 14.59
C ASP A 133 2.98 29.24 15.65
N SER A 134 4.00 29.69 16.37
CA SER A 134 4.65 28.97 17.46
C SER A 134 4.56 29.74 18.78
N ASN A 135 4.43 29.00 19.87
CA ASN A 135 4.52 29.51 21.24
C ASN A 135 5.82 29.03 21.90
N GLY A 136 6.94 29.16 21.20
CA GLY A 136 8.27 28.76 21.68
C GLY A 136 8.64 27.29 21.43
N ASP A 137 7.74 26.51 20.82
CA ASP A 137 8.00 25.12 20.44
C ASP A 137 8.62 25.03 19.04
N ASP A 138 9.30 23.92 18.75
CA ASP A 138 9.79 23.62 17.41
C ASP A 138 8.63 23.46 16.42
N VAL A 139 8.80 24.03 15.22
CA VAL A 139 7.79 24.00 14.16
C VAL A 139 8.30 23.26 12.95
N GLN A 140 7.44 22.40 12.41
CA GLN A 140 7.68 21.71 11.15
C GLN A 140 6.64 22.11 10.10
N ILE A 141 7.11 22.44 8.91
CA ILE A 141 6.28 22.69 7.73
C ILE A 141 6.70 21.73 6.62
N ASN A 142 5.81 20.80 6.31
CA ASN A 142 5.98 19.87 5.20
C ASN A 142 5.21 20.39 4.00
N ALA A 143 5.84 20.41 2.84
CA ALA A 143 5.22 20.91 1.62
C ALA A 143 5.63 20.10 0.39
N LEU A 144 4.76 20.13 -0.63
CA LEU A 144 4.88 19.38 -1.86
C LEU A 144 4.81 20.31 -3.07
N THR A 145 5.57 20.02 -4.12
CA THR A 145 5.44 20.76 -5.38
C THR A 145 4.21 20.35 -6.18
N SER A 146 3.76 19.10 -6.01
CA SER A 146 2.54 18.54 -6.61
C SER A 146 1.85 17.55 -5.68
N TYR A 147 0.53 17.47 -5.77
CA TYR A 147 -0.26 16.45 -5.09
C TYR A 147 -0.30 15.11 -5.85
N ASP A 148 0.17 15.06 -7.10
CA ASP A 148 0.15 13.84 -7.90
C ASP A 148 1.06 12.77 -7.28
N PRO A 149 0.51 11.62 -6.86
CA PRO A 149 1.32 10.54 -6.31
C PRO A 149 2.20 9.86 -7.36
N ALA A 150 1.90 9.92 -8.66
CA ALA A 150 2.72 9.28 -9.69
C ALA A 150 4.14 9.86 -9.81
N ARG A 151 4.37 11.02 -9.18
CA ARG A 151 5.67 11.67 -9.12
C ARG A 151 6.56 11.16 -8.00
N ARG A 152 6.04 10.29 -7.14
CA ARG A 152 6.71 9.88 -5.91
C ARG A 152 6.47 8.43 -5.54
N ASN A 153 7.51 7.79 -4.99
CA ASN A 153 7.43 6.49 -4.35
C ASN A 153 6.90 5.37 -5.26
N ASN A 154 7.58 5.19 -6.41
CA ASN A 154 7.28 4.16 -7.41
C ASN A 154 5.84 4.24 -7.95
N GLY A 155 5.55 3.45 -8.98
CA GLY A 155 4.18 3.36 -9.45
C GLY A 155 3.99 2.41 -10.60
N THR A 156 2.81 2.47 -11.20
CA THR A 156 2.45 1.60 -12.31
C THR A 156 1.95 2.40 -13.51
N VAL A 157 2.30 1.93 -14.70
CA VAL A 157 1.85 2.52 -15.97
C VAL A 157 1.38 1.43 -16.92
N TYR A 158 0.41 1.78 -17.76
CA TYR A 158 -0.05 0.92 -18.84
C TYR A 158 0.69 1.24 -20.16
N GLY A 159 1.26 0.23 -20.81
CA GLY A 159 1.95 0.35 -22.09
C GLY A 159 1.79 -0.89 -22.96
N GLU A 160 1.84 -0.70 -24.28
CA GLU A 160 1.82 -1.81 -25.24
C GLU A 160 3.15 -2.59 -25.24
N ASN A 161 4.24 -1.87 -24.98
CA ASN A 161 5.59 -2.39 -24.86
C ASN A 161 6.37 -1.58 -23.81
N ILE A 162 7.56 -2.08 -23.45
CA ILE A 162 8.41 -1.45 -22.42
C ILE A 162 8.83 -0.03 -22.82
N ASP A 163 9.05 0.26 -24.09
CA ASP A 163 9.49 1.58 -24.55
C ASP A 163 8.39 2.63 -24.35
N VAL A 164 7.15 2.30 -24.74
CA VAL A 164 5.96 3.14 -24.53
C VAL A 164 5.69 3.34 -23.05
N ALA A 165 5.85 2.28 -22.24
CA ALA A 165 5.69 2.36 -20.79
C ALA A 165 6.77 3.26 -20.16
N THR A 166 8.01 3.17 -20.62
CA THR A 166 9.14 3.99 -20.14
C THR A 166 8.87 5.46 -20.40
N THR A 167 8.46 5.83 -21.61
CA THR A 167 8.15 7.21 -21.95
C THR A 167 7.02 7.75 -21.08
N LYS A 168 5.94 6.99 -20.88
CA LYS A 168 4.84 7.40 -20.01
C LYS A 168 5.26 7.55 -18.55
N ALA A 169 6.08 6.65 -18.03
CA ALA A 169 6.59 6.75 -16.67
C ALA A 169 7.43 8.02 -16.49
N ARG A 170 8.33 8.31 -17.44
CA ARG A 170 9.13 9.54 -17.43
C ARG A 170 8.27 10.78 -17.50
N GLU A 171 7.29 10.84 -18.40
CA GLU A 171 6.36 11.99 -18.50
C GLU A 171 5.57 12.24 -17.21
N LEU A 172 5.28 11.19 -16.43
CA LEU A 172 4.60 11.33 -15.14
C LEU A 172 5.52 11.87 -14.04
N ILE A 173 6.80 11.48 -14.04
CA ILE A 173 7.77 11.85 -12.99
C ILE A 173 8.42 13.21 -13.30
N GLU A 174 8.81 13.42 -14.55
CA GLU A 174 9.54 14.59 -15.04
C GLU A 174 8.74 15.86 -14.78
N TYR A 175 9.33 16.74 -13.97
CA TYR A 175 8.70 17.98 -13.58
C TYR A 175 9.74 19.01 -13.20
N ASN A 176 9.61 20.21 -13.77
CA ASN A 176 10.49 21.31 -13.43
C ASN A 176 9.75 22.35 -12.57
N HIS A 177 10.15 22.49 -11.31
CA HIS A 177 9.54 23.43 -10.37
C HIS A 177 10.21 24.81 -10.46
N VAL A 178 9.58 25.77 -11.14
CA VAL A 178 10.16 27.10 -11.36
C VAL A 178 9.22 28.21 -10.88
N PRO A 179 9.71 29.16 -10.06
CA PRO A 179 11.04 29.21 -9.43
C PRO A 179 11.22 28.21 -8.28
N SER A 180 12.44 27.67 -8.13
CA SER A 180 12.81 26.73 -7.07
C SER A 180 13.45 27.39 -5.84
N THR A 181 13.54 28.72 -5.80
CA THR A 181 13.98 29.43 -4.60
C THR A 181 12.93 29.31 -3.51
N ILE A 182 13.35 28.84 -2.34
CA ILE A 182 12.53 28.70 -1.15
C ILE A 182 12.98 29.80 -0.20
N ARG A 183 12.03 30.66 0.18
CA ARG A 183 12.25 31.73 1.14
C ARG A 183 11.61 31.33 2.46
N VAL A 184 12.40 31.36 3.53
CA VAL A 184 11.91 31.12 4.90
C VAL A 184 11.91 32.46 5.61
N GLU A 185 10.81 32.79 6.28
CA GLU A 185 10.73 33.97 7.14
C GLU A 185 10.28 33.57 8.54
N ILE A 186 11.00 34.01 9.56
CA ILE A 186 10.58 33.87 10.96
C ILE A 186 10.36 35.26 11.52
N ILE A 187 9.16 35.53 12.02
CA ILE A 187 8.76 36.82 12.56
C ILE A 187 8.59 36.67 14.06
N GLU A 188 9.36 37.44 14.82
CA GLU A 188 9.38 37.42 16.28
C GLU A 188 9.02 38.80 16.85
N VAL A 189 8.46 38.81 18.06
CA VAL A 189 8.12 40.04 18.78
C VAL A 189 9.37 40.60 19.48
N GLY A 190 9.58 41.91 19.35
CA GLY A 190 10.69 42.66 19.93
C GLY A 190 11.87 42.85 18.97
N ASP A 191 12.86 43.62 19.46
CA ASP A 191 14.17 43.84 18.81
C ASP A 191 15.12 42.67 19.16
N ARG A 192 15.04 41.58 18.40
CA ARG A 192 15.79 40.33 18.67
C ARG A 192 17.15 40.37 18.02
N LEU A 193 18.22 40.12 18.79
CA LEU A 193 19.61 40.13 18.28
C LEU A 193 20.15 38.74 17.93
N THR A 194 19.52 37.69 18.48
CA THR A 194 19.86 36.28 18.23
C THR A 194 18.90 35.70 17.21
N SER A 195 19.43 35.09 16.16
CA SER A 195 18.60 34.40 15.15
C SER A 195 18.17 33.02 15.65
N PRO A 196 16.95 32.57 15.32
CA PRO A 196 16.55 31.19 15.50
C PRO A 196 17.26 30.28 14.49
N ASP A 197 17.22 28.97 14.75
CA ASP A 197 17.83 27.96 13.89
C ASP A 197 16.80 27.34 12.94
N ILE A 198 17.22 27.07 11.70
CA ILE A 198 16.39 26.41 10.70
C ILE A 198 17.14 25.26 10.04
N SER A 199 16.40 24.22 9.67
CA SER A 199 16.86 23.15 8.79
C SER A 199 15.88 23.03 7.63
N LEU A 200 16.41 23.00 6.41
CA LEU A 200 15.63 22.82 5.19
C LEU A 200 16.17 21.62 4.42
N VAL A 201 15.31 20.61 4.25
CA VAL A 201 15.61 19.44 3.43
C VAL A 201 14.70 19.45 2.21
N THR A 202 15.26 19.26 1.03
CA THR A 202 14.49 19.09 -0.21
C THR A 202 14.71 17.72 -0.79
N VAL A 203 13.68 17.16 -1.41
CA VAL A 203 13.74 15.84 -2.03
C VAL A 203 13.42 15.94 -3.51
N ASN A 204 14.29 15.36 -4.32
CA ASN A 204 14.14 15.26 -5.76
C ASN A 204 14.00 13.78 -6.13
N GLU A 205 12.97 13.42 -6.91
CA GLU A 205 12.74 12.03 -7.31
C GLU A 205 12.90 11.87 -8.83
N GLU A 206 13.80 11.00 -9.27
CA GLU A 206 14.05 10.75 -10.68
C GLU A 206 13.61 9.33 -11.08
N PHE A 207 13.33 9.13 -12.36
CA PHE A 207 13.09 7.81 -12.92
C PHE A 207 14.35 6.95 -12.81
N ASP A 208 14.23 5.75 -12.23
CA ASP A 208 15.33 4.78 -12.15
C ASP A 208 15.13 3.65 -13.19
N THR A 209 14.28 2.68 -12.88
CA THR A 209 14.05 1.51 -13.73
C THR A 209 12.56 1.21 -13.93
N ILE A 210 12.24 0.47 -14.99
CA ILE A 210 10.89 -0.02 -15.25
C ILE A 210 10.92 -1.50 -15.59
N ALA A 211 10.00 -2.26 -15.01
CA ALA A 211 9.86 -3.69 -15.22
C ALA A 211 8.42 -4.07 -15.50
N VAL A 212 8.24 -5.14 -16.25
CA VAL A 212 6.94 -5.74 -16.49
C VAL A 212 6.34 -6.19 -15.15
N PHE A 213 5.06 -5.89 -14.91
CA PHE A 213 4.35 -6.48 -13.79
C PHE A 213 4.23 -7.98 -13.99
N SER A 214 5.00 -8.74 -13.19
CA SER A 214 4.93 -10.18 -13.15
C SER A 214 4.39 -10.64 -11.81
N VAL A 215 3.32 -11.43 -11.85
CA VAL A 215 2.85 -12.17 -10.69
C VAL A 215 3.69 -13.46 -10.58
N ASP A 216 4.15 -13.80 -9.39
CA ASP A 216 4.79 -15.10 -9.14
C ASP A 216 3.73 -16.21 -9.22
N ALA A 217 3.57 -16.75 -10.43
CA ALA A 217 2.59 -17.80 -10.72
C ALA A 217 2.80 -19.05 -9.85
N GLY A 218 4.02 -19.33 -9.38
CA GLY A 218 4.28 -20.48 -8.51
C GLY A 218 3.66 -20.29 -7.12
N THR A 219 3.93 -19.15 -6.49
CA THR A 219 3.39 -18.82 -5.17
C THR A 219 1.88 -18.63 -5.21
N GLU A 220 1.35 -17.91 -6.21
CA GLU A 220 -0.10 -17.76 -6.38
C GLU A 220 -0.80 -19.10 -6.63
N PHE A 221 -0.19 -19.99 -7.41
CA PHE A 221 -0.73 -21.34 -7.62
C PHE A 221 -0.74 -22.16 -6.32
N LEU A 222 0.30 -22.06 -5.48
CA LEU A 222 0.33 -22.74 -4.18
C LEU A 222 -0.78 -22.23 -3.26
N TRP A 223 -1.01 -20.92 -3.21
CA TRP A 223 -2.11 -20.32 -2.44
C TRP A 223 -3.48 -20.74 -2.96
N ALA A 224 -3.68 -20.73 -4.28
CA ALA A 224 -4.90 -21.20 -4.93
C ALA A 224 -5.15 -22.70 -4.65
N LEU A 225 -4.12 -23.54 -4.75
CA LEU A 225 -4.18 -24.96 -4.46
C LEU A 225 -4.53 -25.22 -2.98
N ALA A 226 -3.89 -24.49 -2.06
CA ALA A 226 -4.19 -24.59 -0.63
C ALA A 226 -5.65 -24.22 -0.33
N ALA A 227 -6.17 -23.16 -0.97
CA ALA A 227 -7.57 -22.77 -0.83
C ALA A 227 -8.54 -23.85 -1.36
N VAL A 228 -8.24 -24.45 -2.53
CA VAL A 228 -9.05 -25.52 -3.11
C VAL A 228 -9.04 -26.77 -2.21
N ILE A 229 -7.86 -27.21 -1.75
CA ILE A 229 -7.75 -28.34 -0.82
C ILE A 229 -8.53 -28.04 0.46
N GLY A 230 -8.42 -26.83 1.01
CA GLY A 230 -9.17 -26.40 2.20
C GLY A 230 -10.68 -26.52 2.01
N CYS A 231 -11.22 -26.00 0.90
CA CYS A 231 -12.64 -26.09 0.55
C CYS A 231 -13.10 -27.54 0.39
N PHE A 232 -12.34 -28.37 -0.34
CA PHE A 232 -12.67 -29.78 -0.52
C PHE A 232 -12.58 -30.56 0.80
N SER A 233 -11.57 -30.31 1.62
CA SER A 233 -11.42 -30.94 2.94
C SER A 233 -12.60 -30.60 3.85
N MET A 234 -13.07 -29.35 3.85
CA MET A 234 -14.22 -28.92 4.66
C MET A 234 -15.51 -29.67 4.29
N VAL A 235 -15.71 -30.01 3.01
CA VAL A 235 -16.90 -30.75 2.54
C VAL A 235 -16.72 -32.27 2.65
N LEU A 236 -15.55 -32.78 2.29
CA LEU A 236 -15.29 -34.23 2.18
C LEU A 236 -15.05 -34.89 3.54
N ILE A 237 -14.35 -34.24 4.48
CA ILE A 237 -14.02 -34.85 5.77
C ILE A 237 -15.29 -35.24 6.55
N PRO A 238 -16.29 -34.36 6.73
CA PRO A 238 -17.55 -34.72 7.37
C PRO A 238 -18.32 -35.80 6.59
N SER A 239 -18.32 -35.72 5.27
CA SER A 239 -19.02 -36.66 4.40
C SER A 239 -18.45 -38.09 4.52
N PHE A 240 -17.12 -38.22 4.48
CA PHE A 240 -16.43 -39.51 4.60
C PHE A 240 -16.50 -40.08 6.01
N THR A 241 -16.40 -39.26 7.05
CA THR A 241 -16.53 -39.75 8.44
C THR A 241 -17.92 -40.36 8.68
N VAL A 242 -18.99 -39.72 8.21
CA VAL A 242 -20.35 -40.29 8.27
C VAL A 242 -20.45 -41.58 7.45
N TYR A 243 -19.89 -41.61 6.23
CA TYR A 243 -19.91 -42.79 5.37
C TYR A 243 -19.20 -43.99 6.03
N PHE A 244 -17.98 -43.80 6.54
CA PHE A 244 -17.21 -44.89 7.17
C PHE A 244 -17.85 -45.35 8.48
N ALA A 245 -18.38 -44.43 9.29
CA ALA A 245 -19.13 -44.79 10.49
C ALA A 245 -20.37 -45.65 10.16
N ALA A 246 -21.11 -45.29 9.11
CA ALA A 246 -22.26 -46.08 8.65
C ALA A 246 -21.83 -47.47 8.13
N LYS A 247 -20.74 -47.55 7.36
CA LYS A 247 -20.19 -48.82 6.85
C LYS A 247 -19.70 -49.75 7.95
N ALA A 248 -19.02 -49.20 8.96
CA ALA A 248 -18.54 -49.95 10.11
C ALA A 248 -19.71 -50.49 10.95
N LYS A 249 -20.75 -49.68 11.15
CA LYS A 249 -21.99 -50.12 11.79
C LYS A 249 -22.67 -51.26 11.02
N GLU A 250 -22.81 -51.11 9.70
CA GLU A 250 -23.39 -52.16 8.84
C GLU A 250 -22.65 -53.49 8.96
N LYS A 251 -21.30 -53.46 8.94
CA LYS A 251 -20.48 -54.67 9.09
C LYS A 251 -20.64 -55.32 10.47
N LYS A 252 -20.74 -54.51 11.53
CA LYS A 252 -20.98 -55.01 12.90
C LYS A 252 -22.38 -55.61 13.05
N ASP A 253 -23.38 -55.00 12.43
CA ASP A 253 -24.76 -55.50 12.45
C ASP A 253 -24.88 -56.82 11.64
N GLN A 254 -24.19 -56.95 10.50
CA GLN A 254 -24.11 -58.23 9.75
C GLN A 254 -23.48 -59.36 10.58
N VAL A 255 -22.34 -59.12 11.24
CA VAL A 255 -21.69 -60.14 12.09
C VAL A 255 -22.58 -60.55 13.27
N LYS A 256 -23.34 -59.61 13.85
CA LYS A 256 -24.32 -59.93 14.90
C LYS A 256 -25.44 -60.82 14.38
N LEU A 257 -25.98 -60.54 13.19
CA LEU A 257 -27.01 -61.36 12.57
C LEU A 257 -26.51 -62.78 12.29
N GLU A 258 -25.33 -62.93 11.68
CA GLU A 258 -24.72 -64.25 11.42
C GLU A 258 -24.48 -65.06 12.71
N ASN A 259 -24.03 -64.40 13.79
CA ASN A 259 -23.85 -65.07 15.08
C ASN A 259 -25.19 -65.47 15.73
N SER A 260 -26.23 -64.64 15.59
CA SER A 260 -27.58 -64.98 16.07
C SER A 260 -28.20 -66.12 15.28
N GLU A 261 -28.02 -66.16 13.96
CA GLU A 261 -28.46 -67.27 13.10
C GLU A 261 -27.75 -68.58 13.49
N LYS A 262 -26.41 -68.56 13.65
CA LYS A 262 -25.66 -69.73 14.13
C LYS A 262 -26.13 -70.23 15.49
N HIS A 263 -26.33 -69.32 16.45
CA HIS A 263 -26.81 -69.69 17.78
C HIS A 263 -28.21 -70.35 17.73
N ILE A 264 -29.10 -69.90 16.83
CA ILE A 264 -30.42 -70.51 16.66
C ILE A 264 -30.29 -71.90 16.03
N VAL A 265 -29.44 -72.06 15.01
CA VAL A 265 -29.18 -73.37 14.38
C VAL A 265 -28.59 -74.36 15.39
N ASP A 266 -27.57 -73.96 16.13
CA ASP A 266 -26.94 -74.80 17.16
C ASP A 266 -27.92 -75.16 18.29
N SER A 267 -28.87 -74.27 18.61
CA SER A 267 -29.92 -74.51 19.62
C SER A 267 -31.03 -75.43 19.11
N LEU A 268 -31.21 -75.55 17.79
CA LEU A 268 -32.17 -76.46 17.17
C LEU A 268 -31.57 -77.86 16.97
N GLU A 269 -30.27 -77.96 16.68
CA GLU A 269 -29.55 -79.23 16.53
C GLU A 269 -29.26 -79.93 17.86
N ASN A 270 -29.08 -79.19 18.98
CA ASN A 270 -28.85 -79.78 20.31
C ASN A 270 -30.14 -80.19 21.06
N LYS A 271 -31.28 -80.28 20.37
CA LYS A 271 -32.60 -80.57 20.99
C LYS A 271 -33.17 -81.95 20.67
N GLU A 272 -32.38 -82.84 20.07
CA GLU A 272 -32.66 -84.29 20.00
C GLU A 272 -32.07 -85.06 21.19
#